data_AF-A0A3D4LH96-F1
#
_entry.id   AF-A0A3D4LH96-F1
#
_cell.length_a   1.000
_cell.length_b   1.000
_cell.length_c   1.000
_cell.angle_alpha   90.00
_cell.angle_beta   90.00
_cell.angle_gamma   90.00
#
_symmetry.space_group_name_H-M   'P 1'
#
loop_
_entity.id
_entity.type
_entity.pdbx_description
1 polymer ?
#
loop_
_entity_poly.entity_id
_entity_poly.type
_entity_poly.pdbx_seq_one_letter_code
_entity_poly.pdbx_strand_id
1 'polypeptide(L)'
;APKYLVTYIVAVVGVCANIASDAGIVFAPAIGASIFYSLGRHPVAGIMTGYAAAYGGFSANLFIAGTDALLAGITQSVVTSFGIDAPVHPLMNWYIMASSTLIIALIVTLVTEKIIIP
;
A
#
# COMPACT_ATOMS: atom_id res chain seq x y z
N ALA A 1 -10.46 11.38 -17.48
CA ALA A 1 -10.62 10.05 -16.84
C ALA A 1 -11.72 10.12 -15.78
N PRO A 2 -12.40 9.01 -15.44
CA PRO A 2 -13.38 9.00 -14.35
C PRO A 2 -12.72 9.37 -13.02
N LYS A 3 -13.32 10.27 -12.23
CA LYS A 3 -12.73 10.81 -10.99
C LYS A 3 -12.36 9.70 -9.98
N TYR A 4 -13.25 8.72 -9.81
CA TYR A 4 -13.04 7.58 -8.92
C TYR A 4 -11.88 6.68 -9.35
N LEU A 5 -11.63 6.55 -10.66
CA LEU A 5 -10.57 5.69 -11.18
C LEU A 5 -9.20 6.28 -10.91
N VAL A 6 -9.09 7.62 -10.93
CA VAL A 6 -7.86 8.31 -10.55
C VAL A 6 -7.56 8.09 -9.07
N THR A 7 -8.57 8.25 -8.20
CA THR A 7 -8.42 8.00 -6.76
C THR A 7 -7.95 6.58 -6.48
N TYR A 8 -8.53 5.60 -7.20
CA TYR A 8 -8.11 4.21 -7.11
C TYR A 8 -6.66 4.00 -7.52
N ILE A 9 -6.24 4.55 -8.65
CA ILE A 9 -4.84 4.43 -9.09
C ILE A 9 -3.89 5.10 -8.10
N VAL A 10 -4.23 6.28 -7.58
CA VAL A 10 -3.45 6.95 -6.53
C VAL A 10 -3.33 6.08 -5.29
N ALA A 11 -4.42 5.42 -4.88
CA ALA A 11 -4.39 4.50 -3.73
C ALA A 11 -3.53 3.26 -4.01
N VAL A 12 -3.63 2.64 -5.19
CA VAL A 12 -2.77 1.49 -5.57
C VAL A 12 -1.29 1.89 -5.54
N VAL A 13 -0.95 3.04 -6.14
CA VAL A 13 0.41 3.57 -6.15
C VAL A 13 0.89 3.88 -4.73
N GLY A 14 0.02 4.45 -3.89
CA GLY A 14 0.31 4.72 -2.48
C GLY A 14 0.60 3.44 -1.68
N VAL A 15 -0.20 2.39 -1.86
CA VAL A 15 0.03 1.09 -1.21
C VAL A 15 1.37 0.49 -1.65
N CYS A 16 1.65 0.50 -2.96
CA CYS A 16 2.90 -0.05 -3.50
C CYS A 16 4.13 0.84 -3.24
N ALA A 17 3.96 2.03 -2.66
CA ALA A 17 5.06 2.96 -2.41
C ALA A 17 6.06 2.40 -1.38
N ASN A 18 5.63 1.47 -0.51
CA ASN A 18 6.48 0.74 0.44
C ASN A 18 7.67 0.01 -0.20
N ILE A 19 7.70 -0.22 -1.53
CA ILE A 19 8.89 -0.72 -2.25
C ILE A 19 10.07 0.23 -2.05
N ALA A 20 9.80 1.53 -1.99
CA ALA A 20 10.78 2.57 -1.69
C ALA A 20 10.99 2.76 -0.17
N SER A 21 10.54 1.80 0.66
CA SER A 21 10.58 1.87 2.12
C SER A 21 9.91 3.15 2.64
N ASP A 22 10.54 3.86 3.57
CA ASP A 22 10.05 5.09 4.17
C ASP A 22 9.92 6.26 3.18
N ALA A 23 10.73 6.27 2.12
CA ALA A 23 10.66 7.33 1.11
C ALA A 23 9.28 7.32 0.44
N GLY A 24 8.78 6.14 0.08
CA GLY A 24 7.46 6.01 -0.55
C GLY A 24 6.32 6.55 0.32
N ILE A 25 6.40 6.33 1.63
CA ILE A 25 5.42 6.82 2.59
C ILE A 25 5.39 8.35 2.63
N VAL A 26 6.57 9.00 2.58
CA VAL A 26 6.68 10.45 2.59
C VAL A 26 6.20 11.06 1.26
N PHE A 27 6.48 10.40 0.14
CA PHE A 27 6.11 10.91 -1.19
C PHE A 27 4.64 10.66 -1.57
N ALA A 28 4.01 9.59 -1.07
CA ALA A 28 2.65 9.24 -1.44
C ALA A 28 1.61 10.36 -1.18
N PRO A 29 1.61 11.05 -0.02
CA PRO A 29 0.74 12.20 0.21
C PRO A 29 1.01 13.36 -0.76
N ALA A 30 2.27 13.64 -1.09
CA ALA A 30 2.64 14.72 -2.01
C ALA A 30 2.21 14.42 -3.46
N ILE A 31 2.39 13.17 -3.90
CA ILE A 31 1.92 12.70 -5.21
C ILE A 31 0.39 12.74 -5.26
N GLY A 32 -0.29 12.29 -4.20
CA GLY A 32 -1.75 12.38 -4.10
C GLY A 32 -2.26 13.82 -4.18
N ALA A 33 -1.63 14.74 -3.44
CA ALA A 33 -1.97 16.17 -3.44
C ALA A 33 -1.82 16.79 -4.84
N SER A 34 -0.67 16.57 -5.49
CA SER A 34 -0.36 17.14 -6.80
C SER A 34 -1.32 16.63 -7.88
N ILE A 35 -1.64 15.33 -7.89
CA ILE A 35 -2.59 14.73 -8.84
C ILE A 35 -3.99 15.33 -8.64
N PHE A 36 -4.46 15.39 -7.39
CA PHE A 36 -5.79 15.95 -7.10
C PHE A 36 -5.89 17.42 -7.49
N TYR A 37 -4.87 18.21 -7.16
CA TYR A 37 -4.78 19.61 -7.54
C TYR A 37 -4.81 19.81 -9.06
N SER A 38 -4.04 18.99 -9.80
CA SER A 38 -3.99 19.07 -11.28
C SER A 38 -5.33 18.77 -11.96
N LEU A 39 -6.21 18.05 -11.27
CA LEU A 39 -7.55 17.68 -11.73
C LEU A 39 -8.65 18.61 -11.21
N GLY A 40 -8.28 19.72 -10.56
CA GLY A 40 -9.22 20.67 -9.96
C GLY A 40 -9.97 20.11 -8.75
N ARG A 41 -9.42 19.08 -8.10
CA ARG A 41 -9.99 18.47 -6.89
C ARG A 41 -9.30 19.00 -5.64
N HIS A 42 -9.96 18.89 -4.49
CA HIS A 42 -9.42 19.38 -3.24
C HIS A 42 -8.12 18.62 -2.87
N PRO A 43 -6.96 19.31 -2.78
CA PRO A 43 -5.66 18.65 -2.63
C PRO A 43 -5.53 17.91 -1.30
N VAL A 44 -6.20 18.37 -0.24
CA VAL A 44 -6.20 17.68 1.07
C VAL A 44 -6.80 16.28 0.95
N ALA A 45 -7.78 16.07 0.08
CA ALA A 45 -8.33 14.74 -0.12
C ALA A 45 -7.31 13.82 -0.84
N GLY A 46 -6.48 14.38 -1.72
CA GLY A 46 -5.33 13.69 -2.30
C GLY A 46 -4.27 13.33 -1.25
N ILE A 47 -3.96 14.25 -0.34
CA ILE A 47 -3.05 14.00 0.80
C ILE A 47 -3.59 12.85 1.66
N MET A 48 -4.86 12.91 2.06
CA MET A 48 -5.49 11.88 2.89
C MET A 48 -5.51 10.52 2.18
N THR A 49 -5.82 10.50 0.88
CA THR A 49 -5.81 9.27 0.07
C THR A 49 -4.41 8.64 0.02
N GLY A 50 -3.39 9.43 -0.31
CA GLY A 50 -2.01 8.96 -0.38
C GLY A 50 -1.47 8.50 0.98
N TYR A 51 -1.76 9.25 2.04
CA TYR A 51 -1.37 8.91 3.40
C TYR A 51 -2.04 7.62 3.90
N ALA A 52 -3.36 7.51 3.76
CA ALA A 52 -4.12 6.32 4.17
C ALA A 52 -3.70 5.08 3.38
N ALA A 53 -3.44 5.23 2.08
CA ALA A 53 -2.94 4.14 1.24
C ALA A 53 -1.54 3.67 1.67
N ALA A 54 -0.59 4.59 1.86
CA ALA A 54 0.80 4.23 2.19
C ALA A 54 0.94 3.64 3.59
N TYR A 55 0.30 4.23 4.61
CA TYR A 55 0.37 3.71 5.98
C TYR A 55 -0.53 2.50 6.19
N GLY A 56 -1.78 2.56 5.71
CA GLY A 56 -2.73 1.46 5.87
C GLY A 56 -2.36 0.23 5.05
N GLY A 57 -1.65 0.42 3.93
CA GLY A 57 -1.18 -0.64 3.05
C GLY A 57 0.29 -1.01 3.22
N PHE A 58 0.99 -0.57 4.28
CA PHE A 58 2.45 -0.67 4.36
C PHE A 58 3.02 -2.08 4.17
N SER A 59 2.30 -3.13 4.54
CA SER A 59 2.74 -4.51 4.31
C SER A 59 2.23 -5.12 3.00
N ALA A 60 1.16 -4.57 2.41
CA ALA A 60 0.56 -5.11 1.20
C ALA A 60 1.32 -4.59 -0.03
N ASN A 61 1.54 -5.46 -1.01
CA ASN A 61 2.24 -5.08 -2.22
C ASN A 61 1.94 -6.03 -3.38
N LEU A 62 1.96 -5.50 -4.60
CA LEU A 62 1.89 -6.32 -5.81
C LEU A 62 3.24 -6.99 -6.11
N PHE A 63 4.34 -6.39 -5.67
CA PHE A 63 5.69 -6.92 -5.83
C PHE A 63 6.31 -7.24 -4.48
N ILE A 64 7.29 -8.13 -4.47
CA ILE A 64 8.04 -8.43 -3.25
C ILE A 64 8.86 -7.20 -2.84
N ALA A 65 8.76 -6.84 -1.56
CA ALA A 65 9.49 -5.74 -0.95
C ALA A 65 10.49 -6.24 0.11
N GLY A 66 11.34 -5.32 0.58
CA GLY A 66 12.28 -5.62 1.67
C GLY A 66 11.58 -6.11 2.94
N THR A 67 10.36 -5.64 3.20
CA THR A 67 9.52 -6.06 4.32
C THR A 67 9.23 -7.56 4.29
N ASP A 68 8.97 -8.14 3.11
CA ASP A 68 8.68 -9.58 2.97
C ASP A 68 9.92 -10.43 3.30
N ALA A 69 11.09 -9.99 2.83
CA ALA A 69 12.36 -10.64 3.13
C ALA A 69 12.70 -10.56 4.64
N LEU A 70 12.43 -9.41 5.25
CA LEU A 70 12.62 -9.21 6.69
C LEU A 70 11.70 -10.12 7.51
N LEU A 71 10.40 -10.16 7.19
CA LEU A 71 9.43 -11.03 7.88
C LEU A 71 9.77 -12.52 7.68
N ALA A 72 10.20 -12.91 6.48
CA ALA A 72 10.66 -14.27 6.21
C ALA A 72 11.89 -14.63 7.05
N GLY A 73 12.87 -13.72 7.18
CA GLY A 73 14.05 -13.95 8.02
C GLY A 73 13.72 -14.12 9.51
N ILE A 74 12.79 -13.31 10.03
CA ILE A 74 12.28 -13.46 11.41
C ILE A 74 11.59 -14.82 11.55
N THR A 75 10.73 -15.18 10.61
CA THR A 75 9.99 -16.45 10.63
C THR A 75 10.95 -17.64 10.59
N GLN A 76 11.97 -17.61 9.73
CA GLN A 76 12.99 -18.66 9.66
C GLN A 76 13.75 -18.82 10.97
N SER A 77 14.09 -17.71 11.65
CA SER A 77 14.79 -17.73 12.93
C SER A 77 13.96 -18.42 14.03
N VAL A 78 12.65 -18.16 14.05
CA VAL A 78 11.70 -18.81 14.96
C VAL A 78 11.53 -20.30 14.62
N VAL A 79 11.25 -20.63 13.36
CA VAL A 79 11.06 -22.01 12.87
C VAL A 79 12.28 -22.89 13.23
N THR A 80 13.49 -22.38 13.02
CA THR A 80 14.74 -23.07 13.37
C THR A 80 14.87 -23.28 14.88
N SER A 81 14.51 -22.27 15.68
CA SER A 81 14.61 -22.32 17.15
C SER A 81 13.65 -23.35 17.77
N PHE A 82 12.52 -23.62 17.12
CA PHE A 82 11.55 -24.64 17.53
C PHE A 82 11.78 -26.02 16.91
N GLY A 83 12.82 -26.19 16.08
CA GLY A 83 13.10 -27.46 15.40
C GLY A 83 12.03 -27.85 14.37
N ILE A 84 11.29 -26.88 13.84
CA ILE A 84 10.27 -27.10 12.81
C ILE A 84 10.98 -27.13 11.46
N ASP A 85 10.81 -28.20 10.69
CA ASP A 85 11.28 -28.25 9.31
C ASP A 85 10.18 -27.72 8.38
N ALA A 86 10.15 -26.41 8.20
CA ALA A 86 9.20 -25.74 7.30
C ALA A 86 9.95 -24.86 6.29
N PRO A 87 9.60 -24.94 4.99
CA PRO A 87 10.21 -24.09 3.98
C PRO A 87 9.72 -22.63 4.15
N VAL A 88 10.60 -21.74 4.59
CA VAL A 88 10.33 -20.30 4.66
C VAL A 88 10.95 -19.61 3.45
N HIS A 89 10.15 -18.83 2.74
CA HIS A 89 10.59 -18.07 1.58
C HIS A 89 9.88 -16.70 1.56
N PRO A 90 10.53 -15.60 1.11
CA PRO A 90 9.89 -14.28 1.01
C PRO A 90 8.56 -14.25 0.23
N LEU A 91 8.38 -15.16 -0.72
CA LEU A 91 7.16 -15.30 -1.52
C LEU A 91 5.98 -15.95 -0.77
N MET A 92 6.16 -16.48 0.44
CA MET A 92 5.15 -17.29 1.13
C MET A 92 3.83 -16.54 1.37
N ASN A 93 3.87 -15.22 1.51
CA ASN A 93 2.71 -14.36 1.71
C ASN A 93 2.27 -13.60 0.44
N TRP A 94 2.94 -13.80 -0.70
CA TRP A 94 2.74 -12.93 -1.86
C TRP A 94 1.29 -12.91 -2.37
N TYR A 95 0.63 -14.07 -2.44
CA TYR A 95 -0.76 -14.15 -2.92
C TYR A 95 -1.74 -13.35 -2.03
N ILE A 96 -1.55 -13.39 -0.71
CA ILE A 96 -2.40 -12.62 0.21
C ILE A 96 -2.06 -11.13 0.19
N MET A 97 -0.78 -10.77 0.03
CA MET A 97 -0.37 -9.37 -0.06
C MET A 97 -0.86 -8.72 -1.35
N ALA A 98 -0.72 -9.39 -2.50
CA ALA A 98 -1.15 -8.88 -3.80
C ALA A 98 -2.67 -8.68 -3.86
N SER A 99 -3.44 -9.63 -3.32
CA SER A 99 -4.90 -9.48 -3.22
C SER A 99 -5.31 -8.37 -2.24
N SER A 100 -4.61 -8.25 -1.10
CA SER A 100 -4.83 -7.20 -0.12
C SER A 100 -4.58 -5.81 -0.68
N THR A 101 -3.58 -5.62 -1.56
CA THR A 101 -3.32 -4.33 -2.21
C THR A 101 -4.54 -3.82 -2.98
N LEU A 102 -5.21 -4.69 -3.74
CA LEU A 102 -6.39 -4.31 -4.52
C LEU A 102 -7.58 -3.98 -3.61
N ILE A 103 -7.75 -4.73 -2.52
CA ILE A 103 -8.83 -4.53 -1.54
C ILE A 103 -8.61 -3.22 -0.78
N ILE A 104 -7.40 -2.97 -0.28
CA ILE A 104 -7.06 -1.74 0.45
C ILE A 104 -7.25 -0.52 -0.46
N ALA A 105 -6.77 -0.57 -1.70
CA ALA A 105 -6.96 0.51 -2.65
C ALA A 105 -8.45 0.79 -2.91
N LEU A 106 -9.28 -0.25 -3.00
CA LEU A 106 -10.72 -0.11 -3.16
C LEU A 106 -11.36 0.57 -1.94
N ILE A 107 -11.01 0.12 -0.73
CA ILE A 107 -11.53 0.69 0.53
C ILE A 107 -11.12 2.16 0.66
N VAL A 108 -9.85 2.49 0.44
CA VAL A 108 -9.35 3.88 0.48
C VAL A 108 -10.12 4.73 -0.52
N THR A 109 -10.35 4.23 -1.74
CA THR A 109 -11.11 4.94 -2.76
C THR A 109 -12.55 5.21 -2.33
N LEU A 110 -13.23 4.19 -1.78
CA LEU A 110 -14.60 4.33 -1.32
C LEU A 110 -14.72 5.35 -0.19
N VAL A 111 -13.78 5.32 0.76
CA VAL A 111 -13.73 6.30 1.86
C VAL A 111 -13.47 7.70 1.31
N THR A 112 -12.50 7.86 0.42
CA THR A 112 -12.20 9.17 -0.18
C THR A 112 -13.39 9.75 -0.95
N GLU A 113 -14.00 8.98 -1.85
CA GLU A 113 -15.06 9.47 -2.73
C GLU A 113 -16.39 9.66 -2.01
N LYS A 114 -16.73 8.83 -1.01
CA LYS A 114 -18.04 8.92 -0.33
C LYS A 114 -18.03 9.71 0.96
N ILE A 115 -16.89 9.83 1.63
CA ILE A 115 -16.81 10.42 2.98
C ILE A 115 -15.99 11.72 2.96
N ILE A 116 -14.87 11.76 2.22
CA ILE A 116 -13.94 12.91 2.26
C ILE A 116 -14.33 13.99 1.25
N ILE A 117 -14.79 13.61 0.06
CA ILE A 117 -15.12 14.54 -1.05
C ILE A 117 -16.62 14.46 -1.41
N PRO A 118 -17.57 14.54 -0.45
CA PRO A 118 -18.98 14.60 -0.80
C PRO A 118 -19.32 15.83 -1.66
#